data_AF-A0A3R8Q3A3-F1
#
_entry.id   AF-A0A3R8Q3A3-F1
#
_cell.length_a   1.000
_cell.length_b   1.000
_cell.length_c   1.000
_cell.angle_alpha   90.00
_cell.angle_beta   90.00
_cell.angle_gamma   90.00
#
_symmetry.space_group_name_H-M   'P 1'
#
loop_
_entity.id
_entity.type
_entity.pdbx_description
1 polymer ?
#
loop_
_entity_poly.entity_id
_entity_poly.type
_entity_poly.pdbx_seq_one_letter_code
_entity_poly.pdbx_strand_id
1 'polypeptide(L)'
;MPDIMVHPNFKIDGKLVSWDGISEIAQSFLKEGVPFKESIGRFILDWISPDDHIHVQTSGSTGNPKKISLLKKHMRNSALATGAYFNLQPGDTCLLCLPCDYIAGKMMLVRALVLGLDIYIAQPSTTPLKQIHTPAKFRFCAMVPMQVQASLDDIERIDTLITGGAALPKETASILAQMRTKCFETYGMTETITHVAIKEITEESDQPFRALPNVYFSLDERECLVVKAPGIASENIVTNDRVALLSDSAFIWLGRHDNVINSGGVKLFPESIEEKLSAFMENPFIIAGMPDERLGQKLVLIIESDSLSTWHLPNLHEINSLEPFERPKDILYLPTFIRTKNGKIQRELTLQKAIINQ
;
A
#
# COMPACT_ATOMS: atom_id res chain seq x y z
N MET A 1 14.62 -30.11 -5.24
CA MET A 1 15.59 -29.63 -4.23
C MET A 1 14.82 -29.47 -2.94
N PRO A 2 15.36 -29.79 -1.75
CA PRO A 2 14.74 -29.27 -0.53
C PRO A 2 14.57 -27.77 -0.74
N ASP A 3 13.36 -27.24 -0.51
CA ASP A 3 13.07 -25.83 -0.74
C ASP A 3 14.04 -25.02 0.13
N ILE A 4 15.07 -24.43 -0.50
CA ILE A 4 16.08 -23.65 0.21
C ILE A 4 15.36 -22.41 0.76
N MET A 5 15.06 -22.44 2.05
CA MET A 5 14.35 -21.37 2.76
C MET A 5 15.24 -20.17 3.03
N VAL A 6 16.57 -20.35 2.96
CA VAL A 6 17.59 -19.30 3.15
C VAL A 6 18.63 -19.42 2.04
N HIS A 7 18.69 -18.43 1.16
CA HIS A 7 19.63 -18.38 0.06
C HIS A 7 21.08 -18.28 0.57
N PRO A 8 22.07 -18.97 -0.04
CA PRO A 8 23.46 -19.00 0.45
C PRO A 8 24.15 -17.64 0.58
N ASN A 9 23.73 -16.65 -0.22
CA ASN A 9 24.26 -15.28 -0.20
C ASN A 9 23.50 -14.32 0.72
N PHE A 10 22.47 -14.79 1.44
CA PHE A 10 21.66 -13.93 2.31
C PHE A 10 22.52 -13.30 3.41
N LYS A 11 22.33 -11.99 3.61
CA LYS A 11 23.02 -11.22 4.64
C LYS A 11 22.05 -10.37 5.44
N ILE A 12 22.41 -10.11 6.70
CA ILE A 12 21.80 -9.11 7.55
C ILE A 12 22.86 -8.10 7.95
N ASP A 13 22.65 -6.82 7.63
CA ASP A 13 23.56 -5.72 7.91
C ASP A 13 25.02 -6.01 7.47
N GLY A 14 25.20 -6.57 6.26
CA GLY A 14 26.51 -6.93 5.71
C GLY A 14 27.07 -8.28 6.15
N LYS A 15 26.45 -8.96 7.13
CA LYS A 15 26.93 -10.24 7.68
C LYS A 15 26.22 -11.41 7.03
N LEU A 16 27.00 -12.37 6.53
CA LEU A 16 26.46 -13.61 5.94
C LEU A 16 25.71 -14.43 6.98
N VAL A 17 24.52 -14.89 6.63
CA VAL A 17 23.67 -15.71 7.50
C VAL A 17 23.37 -17.03 6.81
N SER A 18 23.90 -18.12 7.35
CA SER A 18 23.61 -19.47 6.86
C SER A 18 22.28 -20.00 7.39
N TRP A 19 21.81 -21.10 6.80
CA TRP A 19 20.67 -21.88 7.32
C TRP A 19 20.85 -22.27 8.79
N ASP A 20 22.04 -22.72 9.19
CA ASP A 20 22.29 -23.15 10.56
C ASP A 20 22.32 -21.98 11.55
N GLY A 21 22.83 -20.81 11.11
CA GLY A 21 22.97 -19.62 11.96
C GLY A 21 21.71 -18.76 12.09
N ILE A 22 20.73 -18.91 11.19
CA ILE A 22 19.56 -18.03 11.17
C ILE A 22 18.69 -18.16 12.43
N SER A 23 18.62 -19.35 13.02
CA SER A 23 17.89 -19.61 14.27
C SER A 23 18.50 -18.84 15.44
N GLU A 24 19.82 -18.77 15.52
CA GLU A 24 20.53 -18.05 16.57
C GLU A 24 20.30 -16.54 16.47
N ILE A 25 20.31 -15.99 15.25
CA ILE A 25 19.99 -14.58 15.00
C ILE A 25 18.55 -14.27 15.41
N ALA A 26 17.60 -15.13 15.03
CA ALA A 26 16.21 -14.96 15.41
C ALA A 26 16.03 -14.95 16.94
N GLN A 27 16.68 -15.88 17.65
CA GLN A 27 16.68 -15.91 19.10
C GLN A 27 17.36 -14.70 19.73
N SER A 28 18.43 -14.17 19.12
CA SER A 28 19.06 -12.93 19.56
C SER A 28 18.07 -11.76 19.51
N PHE A 29 17.35 -11.60 18.40
CA PHE A 29 16.33 -10.54 18.28
C PHE A 29 15.21 -10.65 19.30
N LEU A 30 14.81 -11.87 19.67
CA LEU A 30 13.82 -12.09 20.75
C LEU A 30 14.37 -11.70 22.13
N LYS A 31 15.65 -11.98 22.39
CA LYS A 31 16.29 -11.71 23.70
C LYS A 31 16.59 -10.22 23.93
N GLU A 32 16.73 -9.44 22.86
CA GLU A 32 16.98 -7.99 22.96
C GLU A 32 15.82 -7.21 23.61
N GLY A 33 14.58 -7.73 23.58
CA GLY A 33 13.41 -7.08 24.17
C GLY A 33 12.93 -5.83 23.42
N VAL A 34 13.41 -5.61 22.18
CA VAL A 34 13.02 -4.49 21.32
C VAL A 34 11.84 -4.92 20.44
N PRO A 35 10.62 -4.36 20.59
CA PRO A 35 9.40 -4.94 20.02
C PRO A 35 9.44 -5.23 18.50
N PHE A 36 10.00 -4.31 17.70
CA PHE A 36 10.06 -4.52 16.25
C PHE A 36 11.06 -5.62 15.86
N LYS A 37 12.16 -5.78 16.62
CA LYS A 37 13.11 -6.88 16.44
C LYS A 37 12.51 -8.20 16.88
N GLU A 38 11.74 -8.22 17.97
CA GLU A 38 11.01 -9.42 18.38
C GLU A 38 10.07 -9.90 17.28
N SER A 39 9.35 -9.00 16.61
CA SER A 39 8.48 -9.33 15.47
C SER A 39 9.26 -9.98 14.32
N ILE A 40 10.47 -9.45 14.02
CA ILE A 40 11.39 -10.04 13.04
C ILE A 40 11.84 -11.45 13.48
N GLY A 41 12.30 -11.60 14.73
CA GLY A 41 12.75 -12.88 15.28
C GLY A 41 11.65 -13.95 15.27
N ARG A 42 10.43 -13.60 15.70
CA ARG A 42 9.26 -14.50 15.63
C ARG A 42 9.00 -14.95 14.20
N PHE A 43 8.96 -14.00 13.26
CA PHE A 43 8.71 -14.32 11.86
C PHE A 43 9.81 -15.21 11.25
N ILE A 44 11.09 -14.98 11.56
CA ILE A 44 12.18 -15.82 11.07
C ILE A 44 12.03 -17.26 11.59
N LEU A 45 11.71 -17.44 12.88
CA LEU A 45 11.45 -18.78 13.44
C LEU A 45 10.25 -19.45 12.77
N ASP A 46 9.16 -18.71 12.54
CA ASP A 46 8.01 -19.23 11.81
C ASP A 46 8.40 -19.63 10.38
N TRP A 47 9.22 -18.83 9.70
CA TRP A 47 9.67 -19.08 8.33
C TRP A 47 10.52 -20.33 8.18
N ILE A 48 11.45 -20.59 9.10
CA ILE A 48 12.34 -21.76 9.04
C ILE A 48 11.74 -23.02 9.69
N SER A 49 10.60 -22.89 10.36
CA SER A 49 9.88 -24.03 10.92
C SER A 49 9.40 -24.99 9.81
N PRO A 50 9.16 -26.27 10.12
CA PRO A 50 8.64 -27.24 9.17
C PRO A 50 7.17 -27.03 8.78
N ASP A 51 6.46 -26.08 9.38
CA ASP A 51 5.10 -25.72 8.96
C ASP A 51 5.16 -25.04 7.58
N ASP A 52 4.37 -25.49 6.61
CA ASP A 52 4.30 -24.89 5.28
C ASP A 52 3.52 -23.56 5.26
N HIS A 53 2.91 -23.15 6.37
CA HIS A 53 2.08 -21.97 6.46
C HIS A 53 2.69 -20.87 7.35
N ILE A 54 2.33 -19.63 7.02
CA ILE A 54 2.51 -18.44 7.85
C ILE A 54 1.13 -17.87 8.14
N HIS A 55 0.84 -17.64 9.41
CA HIS A 55 -0.39 -17.01 9.84
C HIS A 55 -0.23 -15.49 9.91
N VAL A 56 -1.12 -14.77 9.23
CA VAL A 56 -1.16 -13.31 9.23
C VAL A 56 -2.54 -12.80 9.57
N GLN A 57 -2.62 -11.54 10.01
CA GLN A 57 -3.88 -10.86 10.27
C GLN A 57 -4.06 -9.72 9.27
N THR A 58 -5.27 -9.61 8.72
CA THR A 58 -5.64 -8.43 7.92
C THR A 58 -5.80 -7.22 8.83
N SER A 59 -5.49 -6.02 8.34
CA SER A 59 -5.70 -4.77 9.09
C SER A 59 -7.17 -4.45 9.40
N GLY A 60 -8.14 -5.23 8.90
CA GLY A 60 -9.57 -5.12 9.21
C GLY A 60 -10.17 -3.76 8.89
N SER A 61 -10.55 -3.48 7.63
CA SER A 61 -11.34 -2.28 7.30
C SER A 61 -12.72 -2.27 7.96
N THR A 62 -13.22 -3.45 8.35
CA THR A 62 -14.53 -3.68 8.99
C THR A 62 -14.45 -3.89 10.52
N GLY A 63 -13.29 -3.64 11.13
CA GLY A 63 -13.11 -3.67 12.59
C GLY A 63 -12.67 -5.02 13.19
N ASN A 64 -12.92 -6.15 12.52
CA ASN A 64 -12.49 -7.48 12.97
C ASN A 64 -11.36 -8.05 12.10
N PRO A 65 -10.12 -8.17 12.60
CA PRO A 65 -9.02 -8.79 11.86
C PRO A 65 -9.33 -10.24 11.49
N LYS A 66 -9.33 -10.55 10.19
CA LYS A 66 -9.38 -11.94 9.72
C LYS A 66 -7.99 -12.55 9.80
N LYS A 67 -7.89 -13.77 10.36
CA LYS A 67 -6.67 -14.58 10.27
C LYS A 67 -6.63 -15.23 8.89
N ILE A 68 -5.53 -15.05 8.17
CA ILE A 68 -5.27 -15.66 6.87
C ILE A 68 -4.08 -16.62 7.06
N SER A 69 -4.18 -17.80 6.47
CA SER A 69 -3.09 -18.76 6.37
C SER A 69 -2.46 -18.67 4.98
N LEU A 70 -1.17 -18.38 4.91
CA LEU A 70 -0.43 -18.22 3.66
C LEU A 70 0.58 -19.34 3.48
N LEU A 71 0.61 -20.00 2.33
CA LEU A 71 1.63 -20.98 2.01
C LEU A 71 3.00 -20.29 1.80
N LYS A 72 4.05 -20.80 2.46
CA LYS A 72 5.43 -20.32 2.28
C LYS A 72 5.87 -20.40 0.82
N LYS A 73 5.45 -21.44 0.09
CA LYS A 73 5.66 -21.56 -1.36
C LYS A 73 5.09 -20.38 -2.14
N HIS A 74 3.90 -19.89 -1.79
CA HIS A 74 3.30 -18.73 -2.46
C HIS A 74 4.03 -17.43 -2.11
N MET A 75 4.48 -17.28 -0.86
CA MET A 75 5.31 -16.15 -0.45
C MET A 75 6.64 -16.15 -1.21
N ARG A 76 7.28 -17.31 -1.38
CA ARG A 76 8.47 -17.47 -2.21
C ARG A 76 8.22 -17.08 -3.66
N ASN A 77 7.11 -17.53 -4.26
CA ASN A 77 6.74 -17.15 -5.62
C ASN A 77 6.54 -15.63 -5.76
N SER A 78 5.91 -14.98 -4.77
CA SER A 78 5.77 -13.53 -4.74
C SER A 78 7.14 -12.82 -4.67
N ALA A 79 8.07 -13.32 -3.85
CA ALA A 79 9.43 -12.78 -3.79
C ALA A 79 10.19 -12.93 -5.12
N LEU A 80 10.10 -14.11 -5.77
CA LEU A 80 10.70 -14.36 -7.07
C LEU A 80 10.13 -13.45 -8.16
N ALA A 81 8.81 -13.22 -8.15
CA ALA A 81 8.16 -12.30 -9.09
C ALA A 81 8.65 -10.85 -8.91
N THR A 82 8.78 -10.36 -7.66
CA THR A 82 9.39 -9.06 -7.38
C THR A 82 10.84 -9.00 -7.87
N GLY A 83 11.64 -10.04 -7.58
CA GLY A 83 13.05 -10.12 -7.99
C GLY A 83 13.21 -10.10 -9.50
N ALA A 84 12.39 -10.85 -10.23
CA ALA A 84 12.40 -10.85 -11.70
C ALA A 84 11.97 -9.50 -12.29
N TYR A 85 10.92 -8.87 -11.74
CA TYR A 85 10.41 -7.59 -12.26
C TYR A 85 11.42 -6.45 -12.09
N PHE A 86 12.05 -6.34 -10.91
CA PHE A 86 13.02 -5.29 -10.62
C PHE A 86 14.48 -5.68 -10.92
N ASN A 87 14.70 -6.87 -11.48
CA ASN A 87 16.02 -7.43 -11.76
C ASN A 87 16.94 -7.41 -10.52
N LEU A 88 16.43 -7.85 -9.37
CA LEU A 88 17.20 -7.94 -8.13
C LEU A 88 18.14 -9.15 -8.18
N GLN A 89 19.40 -8.94 -7.81
CA GLN A 89 20.46 -9.92 -7.83
C GLN A 89 20.89 -10.32 -6.41
N PRO A 90 21.41 -11.54 -6.20
CA PRO A 90 22.02 -11.89 -4.93
C PRO A 90 23.14 -10.90 -4.56
N GLY A 91 23.13 -10.43 -3.31
CA GLY A 91 24.06 -9.41 -2.80
C GLY A 91 23.57 -7.96 -2.95
N ASP A 92 22.49 -7.70 -3.69
CA ASP A 92 21.87 -6.37 -3.71
C ASP A 92 21.40 -5.97 -2.31
N THR A 93 21.57 -4.69 -1.97
CA THR A 93 21.21 -4.15 -0.66
C THR A 93 19.73 -3.76 -0.61
N CYS A 94 19.02 -4.14 0.45
CA CYS A 94 17.65 -3.69 0.67
C CYS A 94 17.39 -3.23 2.09
N LEU A 95 16.42 -2.34 2.27
CA LEU A 95 16.08 -1.78 3.58
C LEU A 95 14.75 -2.34 4.10
N LEU A 96 14.79 -2.98 5.26
CA LEU A 96 13.61 -3.29 6.07
C LEU A 96 13.35 -2.14 7.05
N CYS A 97 12.36 -1.32 6.72
CA CYS A 97 11.86 -0.24 7.58
C CYS A 97 10.35 -0.34 7.84
N LEU A 98 9.76 -1.51 7.56
CA LEU A 98 8.36 -1.80 7.76
C LEU A 98 8.19 -2.81 8.90
N PRO A 99 7.16 -2.67 9.74
CA PRO A 99 6.89 -3.60 10.82
C PRO A 99 6.58 -5.02 10.28
N CYS A 100 7.27 -6.03 10.83
CA CYS A 100 7.06 -7.44 10.48
C CYS A 100 5.79 -8.04 11.08
N ASP A 101 5.00 -7.27 11.81
CA ASP A 101 3.64 -7.65 12.20
C ASP A 101 2.71 -7.74 10.98
N TYR A 102 3.01 -6.94 9.95
CA TYR A 102 2.24 -6.88 8.71
C TYR A 102 2.96 -7.57 7.56
N ILE A 103 2.19 -8.01 6.57
CA ILE A 103 2.70 -8.79 5.45
C ILE A 103 3.75 -8.05 4.61
N ALA A 104 3.68 -6.71 4.56
CA ALA A 104 4.65 -5.89 3.83
C ALA A 104 6.07 -6.01 4.42
N GLY A 105 6.22 -5.94 5.75
CA GLY A 105 7.49 -6.16 6.44
C GLY A 105 7.99 -7.59 6.33
N LYS A 106 7.09 -8.58 6.57
CA LYS A 106 7.40 -10.01 6.38
C LYS A 106 7.97 -10.30 5.00
N MET A 107 7.36 -9.73 3.95
CA MET A 107 7.80 -9.97 2.58
C MET A 107 9.08 -9.25 2.19
N MET A 108 9.51 -8.20 2.88
CA MET A 108 10.87 -7.68 2.71
C MET A 108 11.91 -8.69 3.21
N LEU A 109 11.65 -9.35 4.35
CA LEU A 109 12.50 -10.45 4.83
C LEU A 109 12.46 -11.65 3.88
N VAL A 110 11.28 -12.09 3.42
CA VAL A 110 11.19 -13.22 2.47
C VAL A 110 11.92 -12.93 1.17
N ARG A 111 11.81 -11.72 0.62
CA ARG A 111 12.58 -11.32 -0.57
C ARG A 111 14.07 -11.45 -0.33
N ALA A 112 14.57 -10.96 0.80
CA ALA A 112 15.99 -11.07 1.12
C ALA A 112 16.45 -12.52 1.30
N LEU A 113 15.68 -13.32 2.03
CA LEU A 113 15.94 -14.74 2.27
C LEU A 113 15.93 -15.56 0.98
N VAL A 114 14.97 -15.31 0.08
CA VAL A 114 14.77 -16.09 -1.16
C VAL A 114 15.74 -15.67 -2.26
N LEU A 115 15.98 -14.37 -2.41
CA LEU A 115 16.80 -13.81 -3.49
C LEU A 115 18.28 -13.67 -3.10
N GLY A 116 18.63 -13.89 -1.82
CA GLY A 116 20.00 -13.74 -1.33
C GLY A 116 20.45 -12.29 -1.25
N LEU A 117 19.54 -11.40 -0.83
CA LEU A 117 19.85 -9.98 -0.67
C LEU A 117 20.60 -9.72 0.64
N ASP A 118 21.20 -8.54 0.74
CA ASP A 118 21.73 -7.99 1.98
C ASP A 118 20.71 -7.05 2.60
N ILE A 119 19.98 -7.55 3.59
CA ILE A 119 18.91 -6.78 4.24
C ILE A 119 19.46 -5.98 5.42
N TYR A 120 19.22 -4.68 5.37
CA TYR A 120 19.54 -3.77 6.45
C TYR A 120 18.28 -3.46 7.25
N ILE A 121 18.38 -3.52 8.57
CA ILE A 121 17.22 -3.42 9.46
C ILE A 121 17.20 -2.07 10.15
N ALA A 122 16.18 -1.27 9.86
CA ALA A 122 15.90 -0.03 10.57
C ALA A 122 14.63 -0.16 11.42
N GLN A 123 14.62 0.51 12.57
CA GLN A 123 13.40 0.62 13.35
C GLN A 123 12.32 1.33 12.51
N PRO A 124 11.10 0.76 12.41
CA PRO A 124 10.00 1.42 11.72
C PRO A 124 9.71 2.80 12.32
N SER A 125 9.83 3.83 11.48
CA SER A 125 9.54 5.22 11.80
C SER A 125 9.08 5.96 10.55
N THR A 126 8.68 7.23 10.68
CA THR A 126 8.34 8.08 9.53
C THR A 126 9.56 8.43 8.67
N THR A 127 10.76 8.44 9.25
CA THR A 127 12.02 8.84 8.57
C THR A 127 13.08 7.75 8.71
N PRO A 128 12.85 6.55 8.15
CA PRO A 128 13.70 5.39 8.40
C PRO A 128 15.14 5.58 7.92
N LEU A 129 15.36 6.32 6.83
CA LEU A 129 16.67 6.56 6.25
C LEU A 129 17.60 7.39 7.14
N LYS A 130 17.05 8.23 8.04
CA LYS A 130 17.85 9.03 9.00
C LYS A 130 18.49 8.17 10.11
N GLN A 131 17.98 6.97 10.31
CA GLN A 131 18.47 6.04 11.33
C GLN A 131 19.59 5.14 10.80
N ILE A 132 19.82 5.11 9.49
CA ILE A 132 20.78 4.21 8.86
C ILE A 132 21.71 4.98 7.93
N HIS A 133 23.02 4.85 8.16
CA HIS A 133 24.04 5.60 7.40
C HIS A 133 24.88 4.69 6.47
N THR A 134 24.79 3.38 6.67
CA THR A 134 25.52 2.38 5.90
C THR A 134 24.56 1.28 5.46
N PRO A 135 24.56 0.88 4.17
CA PRO A 135 25.35 1.42 3.07
C PRO A 135 24.89 2.84 2.69
N ALA A 136 25.71 3.53 1.89
CA ALA A 136 25.35 4.85 1.38
C ALA A 136 24.10 4.80 0.48
N LYS A 137 23.93 3.68 -0.26
CA LYS A 137 22.81 3.42 -1.16
C LYS A 137 22.21 2.03 -1.00
N PHE A 138 20.90 1.96 -1.21
CA PHE A 138 20.10 0.75 -1.25
C PHE A 138 19.63 0.46 -2.67
N ARG A 139 19.78 -0.79 -3.12
CA ARG A 139 19.20 -1.21 -4.41
C ARG A 139 17.68 -1.17 -4.37
N PHE A 140 17.06 -1.61 -3.26
CA PHE A 140 15.62 -1.80 -3.16
C PHE A 140 15.05 -1.44 -1.79
N CYS A 141 13.91 -0.75 -1.75
CA CYS A 141 13.18 -0.49 -0.51
C CYS A 141 11.67 -0.50 -0.73
N ALA A 142 10.93 -0.90 0.30
CA ALA A 142 9.49 -0.74 0.37
C ALA A 142 9.12 0.20 1.51
N MET A 143 8.30 1.21 1.24
CA MET A 143 7.81 2.18 2.23
C MET A 143 6.30 2.35 2.13
N VAL A 144 5.67 2.87 3.19
CA VAL A 144 4.30 3.40 3.09
C VAL A 144 4.32 4.86 2.62
N PRO A 145 3.25 5.40 2.01
CA PRO A 145 3.22 6.78 1.50
C PRO A 145 3.72 7.83 2.50
N MET A 146 3.30 7.74 3.76
CA MET A 146 3.74 8.66 4.82
C MET A 146 5.26 8.62 5.08
N GLN A 147 5.91 7.46 4.95
CA GLN A 147 7.36 7.35 5.07
C GLN A 147 8.07 8.01 3.87
N VAL A 148 7.52 7.83 2.67
CA VAL A 148 8.05 8.44 1.44
C VAL A 148 7.97 9.97 1.55
N GLN A 149 6.81 10.50 1.94
CA GLN A 149 6.59 11.93 2.13
C GLN A 149 7.56 12.56 3.13
N ALA A 150 7.76 11.91 4.27
CA ALA A 150 8.65 12.42 5.31
C ALA A 150 10.15 12.23 4.98
N SER A 151 10.49 11.46 3.94
CA SER A 151 11.86 11.10 3.58
C SER A 151 12.29 11.58 2.19
N LEU A 152 11.55 12.52 1.56
CA LEU A 152 11.82 13.01 0.20
C LEU A 152 13.29 13.42 -0.03
N ASP A 153 13.91 14.07 0.95
CA ASP A 153 15.33 14.49 0.89
C ASP A 153 16.32 13.32 0.83
N ASP A 154 15.92 12.14 1.30
CA ASP A 154 16.77 10.95 1.43
C ASP A 154 16.45 9.88 0.37
N ILE A 155 15.36 10.01 -0.40
CA ILE A 155 14.89 8.95 -1.34
C ILE A 155 15.93 8.61 -2.40
N GLU A 156 16.77 9.56 -2.82
CA GLU A 156 17.86 9.32 -3.80
C GLU A 156 18.92 8.32 -3.33
N ARG A 157 18.91 7.94 -2.04
CA ARG A 157 19.71 6.84 -1.51
C ARG A 157 19.15 5.47 -1.89
N ILE A 158 18.00 5.39 -2.55
CA ILE A 158 17.35 4.16 -2.98
C ILE A 158 17.32 4.17 -4.52
N ASP A 159 17.73 3.08 -5.17
CA ASP A 159 17.65 3.00 -6.63
C ASP A 159 16.24 2.62 -7.11
N THR A 160 15.55 1.74 -6.37
CA THR A 160 14.18 1.31 -6.65
C THR A 160 13.33 1.29 -5.38
N LEU A 161 12.29 2.13 -5.38
CA LEU A 161 11.36 2.29 -4.28
C LEU A 161 9.98 1.79 -4.69
N ILE A 162 9.40 0.90 -3.89
CA ILE A 162 7.98 0.58 -3.99
C ILE A 162 7.20 1.22 -2.82
N THR A 163 6.02 1.74 -3.12
CA THR A 163 5.10 2.28 -2.12
C THR A 163 3.70 1.71 -2.31
N GLY A 164 2.96 1.54 -1.22
CA GLY A 164 1.62 0.95 -1.28
C GLY A 164 0.91 0.89 0.07
N GLY A 165 -0.27 0.29 0.07
CA GLY A 165 -1.15 0.18 1.26
C GLY A 165 -2.05 1.39 1.51
N ALA A 166 -1.77 2.51 0.86
CA ALA A 166 -2.62 3.69 0.75
C ALA A 166 -2.27 4.45 -0.55
N ALA A 167 -3.14 5.37 -0.97
CA ALA A 167 -2.86 6.25 -2.10
C ALA A 167 -1.67 7.17 -1.79
N LEU A 168 -0.82 7.40 -2.79
CA LEU A 168 0.27 8.37 -2.72
C LEU A 168 -0.28 9.76 -3.11
N PRO A 169 -0.08 10.81 -2.30
CA PRO A 169 -0.55 12.15 -2.68
C PRO A 169 0.14 12.66 -3.96
N LYS A 170 -0.65 13.32 -4.82
CA LYS A 170 -0.22 13.76 -6.15
C LYS A 170 1.02 14.65 -6.13
N GLU A 171 1.11 15.58 -5.18
CA GLU A 171 2.29 16.43 -5.01
C GLU A 171 3.55 15.60 -4.76
N THR A 172 3.45 14.59 -3.89
CA THR A 172 4.55 13.66 -3.61
C THR A 172 4.91 12.86 -4.86
N ALA A 173 3.91 12.34 -5.59
CA ALA A 173 4.15 11.62 -6.84
C ALA A 173 4.87 12.50 -7.89
N SER A 174 4.47 13.76 -8.04
CA SER A 174 5.10 14.72 -8.96
C SER A 174 6.56 15.01 -8.61
N ILE A 175 6.89 15.06 -7.33
CA ILE A 175 8.28 15.21 -6.86
C ILE A 175 9.08 13.94 -7.18
N LEU A 176 8.54 12.76 -6.86
CA LEU A 176 9.22 11.48 -7.11
C LEU A 176 9.46 11.22 -8.60
N ALA A 177 8.53 11.63 -9.47
CA ALA A 177 8.64 11.49 -10.92
C ALA A 177 9.88 12.17 -11.52
N GLN A 178 10.40 13.19 -10.83
CA GLN A 178 11.59 13.97 -11.25
C GLN A 178 12.89 13.47 -10.59
N MET A 179 12.81 12.52 -9.66
CA MET A 179 13.96 11.98 -8.95
C MET A 179 14.67 10.89 -9.75
N ARG A 180 15.95 10.65 -9.43
CA ARG A 180 16.72 9.54 -10.02
C ARG A 180 16.23 8.17 -9.57
N THR A 181 15.62 8.09 -8.40
CA THR A 181 15.04 6.87 -7.85
C THR A 181 13.84 6.44 -8.67
N LYS A 182 13.85 5.20 -9.16
CA LYS A 182 12.67 4.63 -9.80
C LYS A 182 11.63 4.30 -8.74
N CYS A 183 10.52 5.03 -8.75
CA CYS A 183 9.45 4.89 -7.78
C CYS A 183 8.24 4.21 -8.39
N PHE A 184 7.61 3.31 -7.64
CA PHE A 184 6.45 2.57 -8.11
C PHE A 184 5.37 2.51 -7.04
N GLU A 185 4.13 2.79 -7.43
CA GLU A 185 2.96 2.42 -6.65
C GLU A 185 2.66 0.94 -6.86
N THR A 186 2.16 0.30 -5.80
CA THR A 186 1.85 -1.12 -5.81
C THR A 186 0.41 -1.37 -5.40
N TYR A 187 -0.27 -2.23 -6.16
CA TYR A 187 -1.60 -2.72 -5.83
C TYR A 187 -1.50 -4.15 -5.30
N GLY A 188 -2.02 -4.35 -4.10
CA GLY A 188 -1.95 -5.61 -3.39
C GLY A 188 -2.64 -5.56 -2.03
N MET A 189 -2.87 -6.73 -1.46
CA MET A 189 -3.54 -6.94 -0.18
C MET A 189 -2.95 -8.17 0.53
N THR A 190 -3.47 -8.50 1.71
CA THR A 190 -2.93 -9.63 2.49
C THR A 190 -3.27 -10.96 1.81
N GLU A 191 -4.45 -11.04 1.19
CA GLU A 191 -4.97 -12.16 0.42
C GLU A 191 -4.12 -12.45 -0.82
N THR A 192 -3.50 -11.42 -1.40
CA THR A 192 -2.53 -11.54 -2.51
C THR A 192 -1.09 -11.62 -2.03
N ILE A 193 -0.86 -11.82 -0.72
CA ILE A 193 0.44 -11.77 -0.04
C ILE A 193 1.01 -10.35 -0.06
N THR A 194 1.42 -9.84 -1.23
CA THR A 194 1.75 -8.42 -1.41
C THR A 194 1.19 -7.92 -2.73
N HIS A 195 2.03 -7.29 -3.56
CA HIS A 195 1.59 -6.66 -4.79
C HIS A 195 1.46 -7.69 -5.90
N VAL A 196 0.41 -7.50 -6.70
CA VAL A 196 0.11 -8.28 -7.91
C VAL A 196 0.06 -7.38 -9.14
N ALA A 197 -0.02 -6.07 -8.94
CA ALA A 197 0.17 -5.07 -9.98
C ALA A 197 1.05 -3.91 -9.50
N ILE A 198 1.70 -3.26 -10.45
CA ILE A 198 2.65 -2.17 -10.23
C ILE A 198 2.34 -1.05 -11.22
N LYS A 199 2.46 0.20 -10.76
CA LYS A 199 2.36 1.42 -11.57
C LYS A 199 3.62 2.24 -11.35
N GLU A 200 4.37 2.53 -12.41
CA GLU A 200 5.53 3.41 -12.32
C GLU A 200 5.09 4.85 -12.11
N ILE A 201 5.79 5.58 -11.23
CA ILE A 201 5.53 6.99 -10.98
C ILE A 201 6.37 7.78 -11.97
N THR A 202 5.70 8.37 -12.96
CA THR A 202 6.29 9.16 -14.04
C THR A 202 5.64 10.54 -14.11
N GLU A 203 6.19 11.45 -14.92
CA GLU A 203 5.55 12.75 -15.18
C GLU A 203 4.22 12.61 -15.92
N GLU A 204 4.03 11.52 -16.67
CA GLU A 204 2.75 11.20 -17.30
C GLU A 204 1.69 10.85 -16.24
N SER A 205 0.59 11.59 -16.23
CA SER A 205 -0.58 11.25 -15.41
C SER A 205 -1.28 10.00 -15.96
N ASP A 206 -1.98 9.28 -15.09
CA ASP A 206 -2.89 8.18 -15.44
C ASP A 206 -2.27 6.89 -15.97
N GLN A 207 -1.01 6.60 -15.63
CA GLN A 207 -0.44 5.28 -15.90
C GLN A 207 -1.29 4.16 -15.26
N PRO A 208 -1.61 3.08 -15.99
CA PRO A 208 -2.37 1.98 -15.42
C PRO A 208 -1.51 1.13 -14.49
N PHE A 209 -2.14 0.49 -13.52
CA PHE A 209 -1.53 -0.64 -12.82
C PHE A 209 -1.37 -1.80 -13.80
N ARG A 210 -0.17 -2.37 -13.87
CA ARG A 210 0.16 -3.51 -14.74
C ARG A 210 0.44 -4.75 -13.91
N ALA A 211 -0.07 -5.88 -14.37
CA ALA A 211 0.11 -7.18 -13.74
C ALA A 211 1.58 -7.56 -13.63
N LEU A 212 1.95 -8.20 -12.52
CA LEU A 212 3.17 -9.01 -12.46
C LEU A 212 3.04 -10.24 -13.38
N PRO A 213 4.16 -10.88 -13.77
CA PRO A 213 4.13 -12.11 -14.56
C PRO A 213 3.22 -13.18 -13.94
N ASN A 214 2.39 -13.82 -14.78
CA ASN A 214 1.41 -14.83 -14.39
C ASN A 214 0.28 -14.34 -13.46
N VAL A 215 0.01 -13.04 -13.44
CA VAL A 215 -1.18 -12.45 -12.82
C VAL A 215 -2.13 -11.98 -13.93
N TYR A 216 -3.41 -12.25 -13.76
CA TYR A 216 -4.46 -11.85 -14.69
C TYR A 216 -5.63 -11.20 -13.96
N PHE A 217 -6.31 -10.28 -14.63
CA PHE A 217 -7.40 -9.49 -14.11
C PHE A 217 -8.69 -9.73 -14.91
N SER A 218 -9.80 -9.72 -14.19
CA SER A 218 -11.15 -9.77 -14.75
C SER A 218 -12.10 -9.00 -13.83
N LEU A 219 -13.38 -8.92 -14.17
CA LEU A 219 -14.40 -8.27 -13.36
C LEU A 219 -15.46 -9.27 -12.92
N ASP A 220 -15.98 -9.11 -11.70
CA ASP A 220 -17.20 -9.81 -11.26
C ASP A 220 -18.47 -9.08 -11.73
N GLU A 221 -19.64 -9.59 -11.37
CA GLU A 221 -20.95 -8.98 -11.73
C GLU A 221 -21.16 -7.57 -11.17
N ARG A 222 -20.40 -7.20 -10.12
CA ARG A 222 -20.42 -5.86 -9.50
C ARG A 222 -19.37 -4.94 -10.13
N GLU A 223 -18.70 -5.38 -11.18
CA GLU A 223 -17.56 -4.73 -11.83
C GLU A 223 -16.40 -4.48 -10.85
N CYS A 224 -16.26 -5.35 -9.85
CA CYS A 224 -15.11 -5.37 -8.93
C CYS A 224 -13.99 -6.22 -9.53
N LEU A 225 -12.74 -5.80 -9.26
CA LEU A 225 -11.56 -6.49 -9.75
C LEU A 225 -11.50 -7.91 -9.19
N VAL A 226 -11.30 -8.88 -10.07
CA VAL A 226 -10.99 -10.28 -9.76
C VAL A 226 -9.56 -10.56 -10.16
N VAL A 227 -8.74 -10.98 -9.20
CA VAL A 227 -7.32 -11.30 -9.40
C VAL A 227 -7.14 -12.80 -9.51
N LYS A 228 -6.59 -13.27 -10.63
CA LYS A 228 -6.15 -14.65 -10.84
C LYS A 228 -4.61 -14.69 -10.80
N ALA A 229 -4.07 -15.28 -9.75
CA ALA A 229 -2.61 -15.36 -9.53
C ALA A 229 -2.23 -16.78 -9.04
N PRO A 230 -2.17 -17.80 -9.92
CA PRO A 230 -2.02 -19.21 -9.54
C PRO A 230 -0.73 -19.54 -8.77
N GLY A 231 0.31 -18.68 -8.87
CA GLY A 231 1.53 -18.82 -8.08
C GLY A 231 1.42 -18.27 -6.65
N ILE A 232 0.37 -17.51 -6.34
CA ILE A 232 0.21 -16.72 -5.11
C ILE A 232 -1.06 -17.14 -4.35
N ALA A 233 -2.11 -17.54 -5.07
CA ALA A 233 -3.38 -17.99 -4.51
C ALA A 233 -3.94 -19.17 -5.32
N SER A 234 -4.55 -20.13 -4.62
CA SER A 234 -5.16 -21.32 -5.23
C SER A 234 -6.49 -21.01 -5.92
N GLU A 235 -7.18 -19.98 -5.46
CA GLU A 235 -8.47 -19.53 -5.98
C GLU A 235 -8.36 -18.09 -6.49
N ASN A 236 -9.32 -17.68 -7.32
CA ASN A 236 -9.44 -16.30 -7.74
C ASN A 236 -9.81 -15.42 -6.53
N ILE A 237 -9.14 -14.29 -6.39
CA ILE A 237 -9.41 -13.33 -5.32
C ILE A 237 -10.38 -12.29 -5.86
N VAL A 238 -11.63 -12.37 -5.42
CA VAL A 238 -12.64 -11.34 -5.69
C VAL A 238 -12.41 -10.19 -4.71
N THR A 239 -12.06 -9.03 -5.22
CA THR A 239 -11.80 -7.84 -4.40
C THR A 239 -13.10 -7.05 -4.20
N ASN A 240 -12.99 -5.94 -3.45
CA ASN A 240 -14.06 -4.95 -3.36
C ASN A 240 -13.60 -3.60 -3.95
N ASP A 241 -12.69 -3.67 -4.93
CA ASP A 241 -12.14 -2.52 -5.63
C ASP A 241 -12.77 -2.41 -7.01
N ARG A 242 -13.26 -1.21 -7.34
CA ARG A 242 -13.79 -0.84 -8.64
C ARG A 242 -12.64 -0.38 -9.51
N VAL A 243 -12.60 -0.87 -10.75
CA VAL A 243 -11.53 -0.55 -11.70
C VAL A 243 -12.10 -0.31 -13.09
N ALA A 244 -11.41 0.50 -13.89
CA ALA A 244 -11.56 0.48 -15.34
C ALA A 244 -10.55 -0.54 -15.89
N LEU A 245 -11.05 -1.71 -16.31
CA LEU A 245 -10.21 -2.77 -16.87
C LEU A 245 -9.81 -2.40 -18.31
N LEU A 246 -8.51 -2.30 -18.57
CA LEU A 246 -7.98 -1.98 -19.90
C LEU A 246 -7.63 -3.25 -20.69
N SER A 247 -7.18 -4.29 -19.98
CA SER A 247 -6.93 -5.63 -20.50
C SER A 247 -6.88 -6.63 -19.33
N ASP A 248 -6.65 -7.90 -19.63
CA ASP A 248 -6.41 -8.93 -18.61
C ASP A 248 -5.12 -8.71 -17.79
N SER A 249 -4.31 -7.72 -18.12
CA SER A 249 -3.03 -7.42 -17.44
C SER A 249 -2.88 -5.94 -17.06
N ALA A 250 -3.90 -5.10 -17.26
CA ALA A 250 -3.82 -3.69 -16.90
C ALA A 250 -5.18 -3.09 -16.52
N PHE A 251 -5.18 -2.22 -15.51
CA PHE A 251 -6.38 -1.50 -15.06
C PHE A 251 -6.06 -0.13 -14.47
N ILE A 252 -7.07 0.74 -14.41
CA ILE A 252 -7.07 1.98 -13.62
C ILE A 252 -7.92 1.74 -12.37
N TRP A 253 -7.38 2.01 -11.19
CA TRP A 253 -8.13 1.88 -9.94
C TRP A 253 -9.05 3.09 -9.77
N LEU A 254 -10.34 2.87 -9.52
CA LEU A 254 -11.33 3.94 -9.40
C LEU A 254 -11.71 4.23 -7.95
N GLY A 255 -11.78 3.19 -7.11
CA GLY A 255 -12.21 3.35 -5.73
C GLY A 255 -12.71 2.05 -5.12
N ARG A 256 -13.30 2.13 -3.93
CA ARG A 256 -13.93 0.98 -3.29
C ARG A 256 -15.39 0.87 -3.72
N HIS A 257 -15.85 -0.36 -3.93
CA HIS A 257 -17.25 -0.64 -4.23
C HIS A 257 -18.21 -0.09 -3.17
N ASP A 258 -17.88 -0.25 -1.89
CA ASP A 258 -18.71 0.21 -0.77
C ASP A 258 -18.87 1.74 -0.74
N ASN A 259 -18.00 2.47 -1.43
CA ASN A 259 -18.00 3.93 -1.45
C ASN A 259 -18.66 4.51 -2.70
N VAL A 260 -19.11 3.68 -3.66
CA VAL A 260 -19.70 4.17 -4.90
C VAL A 260 -20.96 4.98 -4.61
N ILE A 261 -21.03 6.19 -5.18
CA ILE A 261 -22.17 7.10 -5.04
C ILE A 261 -23.00 7.03 -6.32
N ASN A 262 -24.30 6.76 -6.19
CA ASN A 262 -25.23 6.73 -7.32
C ASN A 262 -26.00 8.06 -7.35
N SER A 263 -25.59 8.96 -8.24
CA SER A 263 -26.13 10.32 -8.35
C SER A 263 -26.75 10.53 -9.73
N GLY A 264 -28.08 10.68 -9.78
CA GLY A 264 -28.81 10.95 -11.02
C GLY A 264 -28.64 9.88 -12.10
N GLY A 265 -28.41 8.62 -11.71
CA GLY A 265 -28.14 7.50 -12.63
C GLY A 265 -26.67 7.34 -13.04
N VAL A 266 -25.77 8.20 -12.55
CA VAL A 266 -24.32 8.12 -12.79
C VAL A 266 -23.63 7.52 -11.56
N LYS A 267 -22.70 6.57 -11.78
CA LYS A 267 -21.83 6.04 -10.74
C LYS A 267 -20.62 6.96 -10.56
N LEU A 268 -20.45 7.48 -9.35
CA LEU A 268 -19.34 8.35 -8.98
C LEU A 268 -18.45 7.62 -7.98
N PHE A 269 -17.13 7.78 -8.15
CA PHE A 269 -16.12 7.11 -7.34
C PHE A 269 -15.43 8.16 -6.46
N PRO A 270 -15.71 8.20 -5.15
CA PRO A 270 -15.16 9.21 -4.25
C PRO A 270 -13.66 9.33 -4.34
N GLU A 271 -12.93 8.21 -4.35
CA GLU A 271 -11.48 8.22 -4.32
C GLU A 271 -10.86 8.80 -5.60
N SER A 272 -11.48 8.57 -6.77
CA SER A 272 -11.08 9.21 -8.03
C SER A 272 -11.34 10.73 -8.01
N ILE A 273 -12.44 11.17 -7.40
CA ILE A 273 -12.78 12.60 -7.29
C ILE A 273 -11.85 13.27 -6.27
N GLU A 274 -11.53 12.59 -5.17
CA GLU A 274 -10.57 13.03 -4.16
C GLU A 274 -9.17 13.24 -4.77
N GLU A 275 -8.72 12.33 -5.64
CA GLU A 275 -7.45 12.48 -6.36
C GLU A 275 -7.43 13.72 -7.27
N LYS A 276 -8.53 14.02 -7.96
CA LYS A 276 -8.67 15.24 -8.78
C LYS A 276 -8.62 16.52 -7.94
N LEU A 277 -9.16 16.46 -6.72
CA LEU A 277 -9.24 17.58 -5.78
C LEU A 277 -7.95 17.79 -4.98
N SER A 278 -7.12 16.76 -4.79
CA SER A 278 -6.04 16.80 -3.80
C SER A 278 -5.04 17.94 -3.99
N ALA A 279 -4.81 18.37 -5.23
CA ALA A 279 -3.88 19.46 -5.55
C ALA A 279 -4.41 20.85 -5.17
N PHE A 280 -5.69 20.97 -4.81
CA PHE A 280 -6.36 22.23 -4.50
C PHE A 280 -6.81 22.31 -3.03
N MET A 281 -6.46 21.32 -2.22
CA MET A 281 -6.96 21.16 -0.86
C MET A 281 -5.80 21.17 0.13
N GLU A 282 -5.82 22.10 1.09
CA GLU A 282 -4.79 22.17 2.15
C GLU A 282 -5.11 21.25 3.32
N ASN A 283 -6.40 21.14 3.66
CA ASN A 283 -6.87 20.32 4.77
C ASN A 283 -7.21 18.90 4.31
N PRO A 284 -7.09 17.88 5.19
CA PRO A 284 -7.64 16.56 4.91
C PRO A 284 -9.12 16.65 4.56
N PHE A 285 -9.53 15.92 3.53
CA PHE A 285 -10.91 15.95 3.05
C PHE A 285 -11.32 14.58 2.51
N ILE A 286 -12.63 14.37 2.40
CA ILE A 286 -13.22 13.21 1.73
C ILE A 286 -14.44 13.62 0.92
N ILE A 287 -14.74 12.83 -0.10
CA ILE A 287 -16.00 12.85 -0.83
C ILE A 287 -16.90 11.74 -0.27
N ALA A 288 -18.18 12.07 -0.07
CA ALA A 288 -19.20 11.13 0.39
C ALA A 288 -20.54 11.37 -0.31
N GLY A 289 -21.44 10.37 -0.25
CA GLY A 289 -22.77 10.44 -0.81
C GLY A 289 -23.80 10.67 0.29
N MET A 290 -24.65 11.68 0.13
CA MET A 290 -25.80 11.93 1.03
C MET A 290 -27.11 11.68 0.30
N PRO A 291 -28.16 11.15 0.96
CA PRO A 291 -29.48 11.01 0.35
C PRO A 291 -29.99 12.33 -0.23
N ASP A 292 -30.59 12.26 -1.42
CA ASP A 292 -31.18 13.39 -2.13
C ASP A 292 -32.44 12.95 -2.88
N GLU A 293 -33.54 13.72 -2.78
CA GLU A 293 -34.82 13.34 -3.37
C GLU A 293 -34.81 13.26 -4.89
N ARG A 294 -33.93 14.02 -5.56
CA ARG A 294 -33.88 14.10 -7.02
C ARG A 294 -32.80 13.20 -7.61
N LEU A 295 -31.65 13.13 -6.96
CA LEU A 295 -30.48 12.42 -7.45
C LEU A 295 -30.36 11.00 -6.88
N GLY A 296 -31.16 10.65 -5.88
CA GLY A 296 -30.96 9.45 -5.06
C GLY A 296 -29.86 9.71 -4.03
N GLN A 297 -28.64 10.00 -4.49
CA GLN A 297 -27.56 10.53 -3.66
C GLN A 297 -26.95 11.78 -4.29
N LYS A 298 -26.74 12.83 -3.51
CA LYS A 298 -25.90 13.97 -3.88
C LYS A 298 -24.48 13.77 -3.35
N LEU A 299 -23.52 14.31 -4.08
CA LEU A 299 -22.11 14.32 -3.70
C LEU A 299 -21.87 15.43 -2.66
N VAL A 300 -21.15 15.15 -1.58
CA VAL A 300 -20.74 16.15 -0.59
C VAL A 300 -19.23 16.10 -0.33
N LEU A 301 -18.65 17.28 -0.09
CA LEU A 301 -17.26 17.45 0.30
C LEU A 301 -17.19 17.65 1.81
N ILE A 302 -16.44 16.81 2.52
CA ILE A 302 -16.26 16.93 3.97
C ILE A 302 -14.81 17.30 4.23
N ILE A 303 -14.57 18.34 5.02
CA ILE A 303 -13.25 18.91 5.30
C ILE A 303 -12.94 18.79 6.79
N GLU A 304 -11.76 18.27 7.14
CA GLU A 304 -11.28 18.14 8.51
C GLU A 304 -10.80 19.51 9.02
N SER A 305 -11.67 20.29 9.67
CA SER A 305 -11.38 21.64 10.16
C SER A 305 -12.38 22.11 11.23
N ASP A 306 -11.93 22.95 12.18
CA ASP A 306 -12.73 23.43 13.31
C ASP A 306 -13.78 24.49 12.94
N SER A 307 -13.64 25.17 11.81
CA SER A 307 -14.64 26.10 11.22
C SER A 307 -14.14 26.58 9.85
N LEU A 308 -14.87 27.49 9.18
CA LEU A 308 -14.41 28.25 8.00
C LEU A 308 -13.09 28.96 8.31
N SER A 309 -11.98 28.22 8.19
CA SER A 309 -10.63 28.71 8.39
C SER A 309 -10.33 29.85 7.40
N THR A 310 -9.24 30.59 7.65
CA THR A 310 -8.71 31.62 6.72
C THR A 310 -8.37 31.08 5.33
N TRP A 311 -8.42 29.76 5.13
CA TRP A 311 -8.26 29.12 3.84
C TRP A 311 -9.54 29.22 3.01
N HIS A 312 -9.43 29.89 1.87
CA HIS A 312 -10.52 29.97 0.90
C HIS A 312 -10.57 28.68 0.09
N LEU A 313 -11.66 27.91 0.26
CA LEU A 313 -11.93 26.78 -0.61
C LEU A 313 -11.93 27.28 -2.07
N PRO A 314 -11.18 26.63 -2.99
CA PRO A 314 -11.20 26.99 -4.39
C PRO A 314 -12.62 26.89 -4.93
N ASN A 315 -12.94 27.74 -5.90
CA ASN A 315 -14.19 27.60 -6.64
C ASN A 315 -14.15 26.28 -7.42
N LEU A 316 -14.93 25.28 -6.96
CA LEU A 316 -14.96 23.95 -7.56
C LEU A 316 -15.39 23.96 -9.04
N HIS A 317 -16.01 25.04 -9.51
CA HIS A 317 -16.34 25.24 -10.91
C HIS A 317 -15.14 25.59 -11.80
N GLU A 318 -14.05 26.09 -11.23
CA GLU A 318 -12.81 26.45 -11.94
C GLU A 318 -11.84 25.27 -12.07
N ILE A 319 -12.14 24.15 -11.40
CA ILE A 319 -11.35 22.92 -11.47
C ILE A 319 -11.76 22.14 -12.73
N ASN A 320 -10.99 22.31 -13.80
CA ASN A 320 -11.24 21.70 -15.11
C ASN A 320 -11.18 20.16 -15.10
N SER A 321 -10.52 19.53 -14.12
CA SER A 321 -10.47 18.08 -13.98
C SER A 321 -11.77 17.46 -13.45
N LEU A 322 -12.68 18.27 -12.91
CA LEU A 322 -13.97 17.82 -12.40
C LEU A 322 -15.07 17.97 -13.44
N GLU A 323 -15.73 16.85 -13.74
CA GLU A 323 -16.94 16.84 -14.54
C GLU A 323 -18.11 17.51 -13.78
N PRO A 324 -19.12 18.07 -14.46
CA PRO A 324 -20.24 18.76 -13.81
C PRO A 324 -20.97 17.92 -12.74
N PHE A 325 -21.05 16.60 -12.94
CA PHE A 325 -21.67 15.65 -12.00
C PHE A 325 -20.75 15.25 -10.84
N GLU A 326 -19.43 15.46 -10.96
CA GLU A 326 -18.44 15.23 -9.89
C GLU A 326 -18.34 16.42 -8.92
N ARG A 327 -19.02 17.53 -9.21
CA ARG A 327 -19.01 18.71 -8.34
C ARG A 327 -19.90 18.51 -7.11
N PRO A 328 -19.33 18.54 -5.88
CA PRO A 328 -20.07 18.51 -4.63
C PRO A 328 -21.23 19.50 -4.62
N LYS A 329 -22.37 19.08 -4.08
CA LYS A 329 -23.57 19.91 -3.90
C LYS A 329 -23.57 20.64 -2.57
N ASP A 330 -22.95 20.05 -1.56
CA ASP A 330 -22.73 20.66 -0.24
C ASP A 330 -21.29 20.46 0.23
N ILE A 331 -20.87 21.34 1.14
CA ILE A 331 -19.59 21.29 1.83
C ILE A 331 -19.87 21.21 3.33
N LEU A 332 -19.33 20.20 4.00
CA LEU A 332 -19.46 19.99 5.44
C LEU A 332 -18.08 20.14 6.10
N TYR A 333 -18.07 20.60 7.35
CA TYR A 333 -16.86 20.73 8.15
C TYR A 333 -16.96 19.81 9.37
N LEU A 334 -15.85 19.17 9.73
CA LEU A 334 -15.75 18.37 10.93
C LEU A 334 -14.37 18.58 11.58
N PRO A 335 -14.27 19.00 12.86
CA PRO A 335 -13.00 19.19 13.56
C PRO A 335 -12.01 18.02 13.43
N THR A 336 -12.52 16.80 13.49
CA THR A 336 -11.69 15.59 13.44
C THR A 336 -12.48 14.44 12.83
N PHE A 337 -11.90 13.83 11.82
CA PHE A 337 -12.41 12.65 11.14
C PHE A 337 -12.32 11.43 12.03
N ILE A 338 -13.24 10.50 11.80
CA ILE A 338 -13.22 9.22 12.49
C ILE A 338 -12.25 8.32 11.74
N ARG A 339 -11.24 7.79 12.45
CA ARG A 339 -10.18 6.95 11.88
C ARG A 339 -10.13 5.60 12.60
N THR A 340 -9.65 4.57 11.92
CA THR A 340 -9.31 3.28 12.51
C THR A 340 -8.03 3.39 13.35
N LYS A 341 -7.68 2.35 14.12
CA LYS A 341 -6.39 2.27 14.85
C LYS A 341 -5.16 2.47 13.94
N ASN A 342 -5.30 2.14 12.66
CA ASN A 342 -4.25 2.29 11.65
C ASN A 342 -4.38 3.58 10.82
N GLY A 343 -5.14 4.58 11.30
CA GLY A 343 -5.24 5.91 10.70
C GLY A 343 -6.16 6.04 9.48
N LYS A 344 -6.69 4.92 8.94
CA LYS A 344 -7.64 4.95 7.81
C LYS A 344 -8.94 5.64 8.18
N ILE A 345 -9.42 6.55 7.35
CA ILE A 345 -10.68 7.29 7.54
C ILE A 345 -11.86 6.32 7.42
N GLN A 346 -12.81 6.40 8.35
CA GLN A 346 -14.08 5.68 8.32
C GLN A 346 -15.14 6.58 7.68
N ARG A 347 -15.19 6.60 6.34
CA ARG A 347 -16.00 7.55 5.53
C ARG A 347 -17.45 7.67 5.99
N GLU A 348 -18.13 6.55 6.18
CA GLU A 348 -19.54 6.53 6.61
C GLU A 348 -19.74 7.14 8.01
N LEU A 349 -18.93 6.75 8.98
CA LEU A 349 -19.02 7.31 10.33
C LEU A 349 -18.66 8.80 10.36
N THR A 350 -17.65 9.21 9.57
CA THR A 350 -17.27 10.62 9.40
C THR A 350 -18.41 11.43 8.80
N LEU A 351 -19.10 10.91 7.78
CA LEU A 351 -20.28 11.54 7.19
C LEU A 351 -21.40 11.71 8.23
N GLN A 352 -21.76 10.64 8.93
CA GLN A 352 -22.81 10.69 9.96
C GLN A 352 -22.50 11.74 11.04
N LYS A 353 -21.24 11.79 11.51
CA LYS A 353 -20.81 12.79 12.49
C LYS A 353 -20.82 14.21 11.91
N ALA A 354 -20.44 14.41 10.65
CA ALA A 354 -20.48 15.71 9.99
C ALA A 354 -21.91 16.24 9.85
N ILE A 355 -22.87 15.37 9.48
CA ILE A 355 -24.30 15.74 9.37
C ILE A 355 -24.87 16.18 10.72
N ILE A 356 -24.50 15.52 11.83
CA ILE A 356 -24.99 15.85 13.18
C ILE A 356 -24.44 17.20 13.69
N ASN A 357 -23.27 17.63 13.21
CA ASN A 357 -22.63 18.88 13.64
C ASN A 357 -22.97 20.09 12.75
N GLN A 358 -23.87 19.93 11.77
CA GLN A 358 -24.48 21.05 11.04
C GLN A 358 -25.77 21.48 11.72
#